data_AF-A0A947ES68-F1
#
_entry.id   AF-A0A947ES68-F1
#
_cell.length_a   1.000
_cell.length_b   1.000
_cell.length_c   1.000
_cell.angle_alpha   90.00
_cell.angle_beta   90.00
_cell.angle_gamma   90.00
#
_symmetry.space_group_name_H-M   'P 1'
#
loop_
_entity.id
_entity.type
_entity.pdbx_description
1 polymer ?
#
loop_
_entity_poly.entity_id
_entity_poly.type
_entity_poly.pdbx_seq_one_letter_code
_entity_poly.pdbx_strand_id
1 'polypeptide(L)' 'KYRKDKPLYIGFFNTGAYQESIGGFGGLQHCLIPTPKHILIDRDEEGKLVTQVFSEQQKASEMLKILGYENI' A
#
# COMPACT_ATOMS: atom_id res chain seq x y z
N LYS A 1 -1.78 -24.41 16.77
CA LYS A 1 -2.83 -23.70 17.57
C LYS A 1 -2.69 -22.20 17.30
N TYR A 2 -3.72 -21.54 16.76
CA TYR A 2 -3.69 -20.09 16.47
C TYR A 2 -3.68 -19.28 17.78
N ARG A 3 -2.85 -18.23 17.85
CA ARG A 3 -2.72 -17.32 18.99
C ARG A 3 -3.25 -15.94 18.60
N LYS A 4 -4.45 -15.60 19.09
CA LYS A 4 -5.14 -14.34 18.75
C LYS A 4 -4.38 -13.10 19.28
N ASP A 5 -3.57 -13.27 20.31
CA ASP A 5 -2.72 -12.24 20.93
C ASP A 5 -1.43 -11.93 20.17
N LYS A 6 -1.05 -12.77 19.20
CA LYS A 6 0.19 -12.61 18.43
C LYS A 6 -0.12 -12.62 16.94
N PRO A 7 -0.26 -11.44 16.30
CA PRO A 7 -0.47 -11.37 14.87
C PRO A 7 0.72 -12.00 14.14
N LEU A 8 0.42 -12.75 13.08
CA LEU A 8 1.41 -13.31 12.18
C LEU A 8 1.51 -12.41 10.95
N TYR A 9 2.73 -12.02 10.62
CA TYR A 9 3.01 -11.19 9.45
C TYR A 9 3.64 -12.07 8.36
N ILE A 10 3.21 -11.86 7.11
CA ILE A 10 3.76 -12.53 5.93
C ILE A 10 4.46 -11.46 5.10
N GLY A 11 5.72 -11.71 4.75
CA GLY A 11 6.51 -10.85 3.87
C GLY A 11 6.63 -11.46 2.48
N PHE A 12 6.34 -10.64 1.46
CA PHE A 12 6.62 -10.97 0.07
C PHE A 12 7.85 -10.16 -0.35
N PHE A 13 8.82 -10.82 -0.98
CA PHE A 13 10.09 -10.22 -1.40
C PHE A 13 10.30 -10.42 -2.90
N ASN A 14 11.24 -9.68 -3.48
CA ASN A 14 11.50 -9.66 -4.92
C ASN A 14 10.29 -9.16 -5.76
N THR A 15 9.47 -8.30 -5.16
CA THR A 15 8.29 -7.67 -5.79
C THR A 15 8.52 -6.18 -6.07
N GLY A 16 9.77 -5.78 -6.30
CA GLY A 16 10.15 -4.37 -6.48
C GLY A 16 9.98 -3.83 -7.91
N ALA A 17 9.64 -4.68 -8.88
CA ALA A 17 9.66 -4.31 -10.30
C ALA A 17 8.38 -4.76 -11.01
N TYR A 18 7.66 -3.81 -11.61
CA TYR A 18 6.42 -3.98 -12.37
C TYR A 18 5.16 -4.39 -11.58
N GLN A 19 5.24 -4.88 -10.33
CA GLN A 19 4.03 -5.26 -9.58
C GLN A 19 3.07 -4.08 -9.40
N GLU A 20 3.60 -2.93 -9.01
CA GLU A 20 2.80 -1.70 -8.83
C GLU A 20 2.30 -1.14 -10.17
N SER A 21 3.15 -1.15 -11.19
CA SER A 21 2.79 -0.60 -12.51
C SER A 21 1.73 -1.45 -13.21
N ILE A 22 1.86 -2.78 -13.17
CA ILE A 22 0.89 -3.72 -13.76
C ILE A 22 -0.35 -3.82 -12.88
N GLY A 23 -0.19 -3.80 -11.57
CA GLY A 23 -1.28 -3.82 -10.60
C GLY A 23 -2.15 -2.56 -10.63
N GLY A 24 -1.67 -1.46 -11.24
CA GLY A 24 -2.43 -0.22 -11.33
C GLY A 24 -2.38 0.59 -10.04
N PHE A 25 -1.19 0.95 -9.58
CA PHE A 25 -0.96 1.85 -8.45
C PHE A 25 -1.78 3.15 -8.61
N GLY A 26 -2.60 3.46 -7.60
CA GLY A 26 -3.51 4.62 -7.61
C GLY A 26 -4.73 4.47 -8.55
N GLY A 27 -4.91 3.31 -9.19
CA GLY A 27 -6.02 2.99 -10.08
C GLY A 27 -7.16 2.23 -9.40
N LEU A 28 -7.84 1.37 -10.15
CA LEU A 28 -8.89 0.48 -9.64
C LEU A 28 -8.33 -0.93 -9.42
N GLN A 29 -8.58 -1.47 -8.24
CA GLN A 29 -8.22 -2.84 -7.90
C GLN A 29 -9.42 -3.79 -8.03
N HIS A 30 -9.13 -5.07 -8.23
CA HIS A 30 -10.16 -6.11 -8.18
C HIS A 30 -10.88 -6.05 -6.82
N CYS A 31 -12.21 -6.04 -6.86
CA CYS A 31 -13.08 -5.85 -5.69
C CYS A 31 -12.92 -4.49 -4.96
N LEU A 32 -12.37 -3.46 -5.61
CA LEU A 32 -12.16 -2.13 -5.02
C LEU A 32 -11.38 -2.19 -3.70
N ILE A 33 -10.43 -3.13 -3.61
CA ILE A 33 -9.54 -3.23 -2.45
C ILE A 33 -8.55 -2.06 -2.53
N PRO A 34 -8.50 -1.17 -1.53
CA PRO A 34 -7.63 -0.01 -1.63
C PRO A 34 -6.15 -0.42 -1.61
N THR A 35 -5.35 0.20 -2.48
CA THR A 35 -3.89 0.03 -2.50
C THR A 35 -3.33 0.38 -1.12
N PRO A 36 -2.42 -0.44 -0.55
CA PRO A 36 -1.88 -0.22 0.78
C PRO A 36 -1.03 1.06 0.86
N LYS A 37 -0.62 1.42 2.07
CA LYS A 37 0.34 2.50 2.31
C LYS A 37 1.74 2.09 1.85
N HIS A 38 2.46 3.01 1.21
CA HIS A 38 3.86 2.82 0.82
C HIS A 38 4.76 3.56 1.80
N ILE A 39 5.71 2.84 2.39
CA ILE A 39 6.66 3.37 3.37
C ILE A 39 8.07 3.15 2.82
N LEU A 40 8.86 4.21 2.77
CA LEU A 40 10.29 4.11 2.51
C LEU A 40 11.00 3.95 3.85
N ILE A 41 11.84 2.93 3.92
CA ILE A 41 12.65 2.62 5.09
C ILE A 41 14.10 2.82 4.67
N ASP A 42 14.80 3.69 5.37
CA ASP A 42 16.19 4.04 5.08
C ASP A 42 17.02 4.05 6.36
N ARG A 43 18.33 4.26 6.22
CA ARG A 43 19.26 4.48 7.32
C ARG A 43 19.90 5.85 7.15
N ASP A 44 19.89 6.65 8.22
CA ASP A 44 20.58 7.95 8.22
C ASP A 44 22.11 7.79 8.31
N GLU A 45 22.82 8.92 8.31
CA GLU A 45 24.29 8.97 8.37
C GLU A 45 24.86 8.33 9.66
N GLU A 46 24.06 8.27 10.73
CA GLU A 46 24.41 7.63 12.00
C GLU A 46 23.99 6.13 12.04
N GLY A 47 23.42 5.62 10.95
CA GLY A 47 22.97 4.23 10.80
C GLY A 47 21.63 3.92 11.49
N LYS A 48 20.91 4.94 11.96
CA LYS A 48 19.60 4.78 12.59
C LYS A 48 18.51 4.63 11.53
N LEU A 49 17.57 3.73 11.81
CA LEU A 49 16.46 3.43 10.91
C LEU A 49 15.46 4.59 10.89
N VAL A 50 15.26 5.18 9.72
CA VAL A 50 14.29 6.25 9.48
C VAL A 50 13.20 5.73 8.55
N THR A 51 11.96 6.18 8.77
CA THR A 51 10.81 5.81 7.95
C THR A 51 10.08 7.05 7.48
N GLN A 52 9.67 7.04 6.21
CA GLN A 52 8.88 8.11 5.63
C GLN A 52 7.73 7.52 4.82
N VAL A 53 6.61 8.23 4.79
CA VAL A 53 5.45 7.84 3.98
C VAL A 53 5.67 8.32 2.56
N PHE A 54 5.69 7.39 1.60
CA PHE A 54 5.75 7.73 0.18
C PHE A 54 4.36 7.95 -0.41
N SER A 55 3.41 7.08 -0.07
CA SER A 55 2.01 7.21 -0.46
C SER A 55 1.12 6.73 0.66
N GLU A 56 0.06 7.50 0.95
CA GLU A 56 -0.99 7.04 1.86
C GLU A 56 -1.82 5.93 1.22
N GLN A 57 -2.56 5.21 2.07
CA GLN A 57 -3.52 4.21 1.61
C GLN A 57 -4.61 4.88 0.78
N GLN A 58 -4.93 4.31 -0.38
CA GLN A 58 -6.01 4.81 -1.24
C GLN A 58 -7.34 4.79 -0.47
N LYS A 59 -8.16 5.82 -0.64
CA LYS A 59 -9.49 5.89 -0.04
C LYS A 59 -10.55 5.36 -1.01
N ALA A 60 -11.62 4.83 -0.45
CA ALA A 60 -12.79 4.41 -1.25
C ALA A 60 -13.36 5.55 -2.09
N SER A 61 -13.34 6.79 -1.59
CA SER A 61 -13.77 7.98 -2.33
C SER A 61 -12.94 8.23 -3.59
N GLU A 62 -11.63 7.97 -3.56
CA GLU A 62 -10.74 8.15 -4.70
C GLU A 62 -11.05 7.11 -5.79
N MET A 63 -11.35 5.87 -5.41
CA MET A 63 -11.81 4.84 -6.35
C MET A 63 -13.17 5.18 -6.96
N LEU A 64 -14.11 5.67 -6.16
CA LEU A 64 -15.43 6.10 -6.64
C LEU A 64 -15.34 7.30 -7.58
N LYS A 65 -14.40 8.22 -7.33
CA LYS A 65 -14.06 9.32 -8.23
C LYS A 65 -13.59 8.81 -9.60
N ILE A 66 -12.68 7.83 -9.63
CA ILE A 66 -12.20 7.21 -10.87
C ILE A 66 -13.36 6.56 -11.66
N LEU A 67 -14.34 5.99 -10.95
CA LEU A 67 -15.56 5.41 -11.53
C LEU A 67 -16.61 6.46 -11.97
N GLY A 68 -16.38 7.76 -11.69
CA GLY A 68 -17.27 8.84 -12.10
C GLY A 68 -18.41 9.16 -11.14
N TYR A 69 -18.42 8.59 -9.92
CA TYR A 69 -19.45 8.87 -8.90
C TYR A 69 -19.31 10.23 -8.21
N GLU A 70 -18.29 11.03 -8.53
CA GLU A 70 -18.04 12.34 -7.89
C GLU A 70 -18.96 13.46 -8.45
N ASN A 71 -19.72 13.20 -9.52
CA ASN A 71 -20.59 14.18 -10.21
C ASN A 71 -22.10 13.92 -10.05
N ILE A 72 -22.53 13.21 -9.01
CA ILE A 72 -23.94 13.02 -8.60
C ILE A 72 -24.08 13.52 -7.17
#